data_AF-A0A2N5GL86-F1
#
_entry.id   AF-A0A2N5GL86-F1
#
_cell.length_a   1.000
_cell.length_b   1.000
_cell.length_c   1.000
_cell.angle_alpha   90.00
_cell.angle_beta   90.00
_cell.angle_gamma   90.00
#
_symmetry.space_group_name_H-M   'P 1'
#
loop_
_entity.id
_entity.type
_entity.pdbx_description
1 polymer ?
#
loop_
_entity_poly.entity_id
_entity_poly.type
_entity_poly.pdbx_seq_one_letter_code
_entity_poly.pdbx_strand_id
1 'polypeptide(L)' 'MGTIVCRHCDSIIEHFEDEKVIVQYSECVRCSEDMTDEHDH' A
#
# COMPACT_ATOMS: atom_id res chain seq x y z
N MET A 1 15.39 6.23 -5.92
CA MET A 1 14.09 5.84 -6.47
C MET A 1 13.43 4.95 -5.44
N GLY A 2 12.36 5.42 -4.82
CA GLY A 2 11.57 4.69 -3.86
C GLY A 2 10.35 4.02 -4.50
N THR A 3 9.91 2.92 -3.91
CA THR A 3 8.67 2.24 -4.31
C THR A 3 7.84 1.94 -3.08
N ILE A 4 6.55 2.28 -3.14
CA ILE A 4 5.56 1.95 -2.14
C ILE A 4 4.83 0.70 -2.60
N VAL A 5 4.82 -0.33 -1.76
CA VAL A 5 4.22 -1.64 -2.04
C VAL A 5 3.15 -1.94 -1.01
N CYS A 6 2.06 -2.56 -1.43
CA CYS A 6 1.03 -3.03 -0.53
C CYS A 6 1.53 -4.21 0.31
N ARG A 7 1.40 -4.15 1.64
CA ARG A 7 1.79 -5.26 2.53
C ARG A 7 0.91 -6.51 2.39
N HIS A 8 -0.30 -6.38 1.83
CA HIS A 8 -1.28 -7.47 1.78
C HIS A 8 -1.30 -8.21 0.44
N CYS A 9 -1.08 -7.50 -0.67
CA CYS A 9 -1.21 -8.06 -2.01
C CYS A 9 0.04 -7.87 -2.89
N ASP A 10 1.14 -7.38 -2.30
CA ASP A 10 2.42 -7.11 -2.96
C ASP A 10 2.31 -6.24 -4.24
N SER A 11 1.19 -5.54 -4.39
CA SER A 11 0.96 -4.65 -5.52
C SER A 11 1.69 -3.34 -5.30
N ILE A 12 2.32 -2.83 -6.36
CA ILE A 12 2.95 -1.51 -6.32
C ILE A 12 1.85 -0.44 -6.24
N ILE A 13 1.95 0.41 -5.22
CA ILE A 13 1.02 1.51 -4.98
C ILE A 13 1.53 2.75 -5.70
N GLU A 14 2.80 3.11 -5.49
CA GLU A 14 3.38 4.33 -6.04
C GLU A 14 4.90 4.20 -6.19
N HIS A 15 5.48 4.93 -7.14
CA HIS A 15 6.91 5.17 -7.23
C HIS A 15 7.21 6.64 -6.95
N PHE A 16 8.27 6.90 -6.19
CA PHE A 16 8.72 8.26 -5.90
C PHE A 16 10.21 8.41 -6.18
N GLU A 17 10.62 9.61 -6.56
CA GLU A 17 12.03 9.91 -6.79
C GLU A 17 12.68 10.28 -5.45
N ASP A 18 13.64 9.44 -5.05
CA ASP A 18 14.44 9.63 -3.84
C ASP A 18 15.90 9.36 -4.18
N GLU A 19 16.83 9.99 -3.48
CA GLU A 19 18.26 9.75 -3.70
C GLU A 19 18.67 8.32 -3.30
N LYS A 20 17.95 7.72 -2.35
CA LYS A 20 18.16 6.35 -1.91
C LYS A 20 17.11 5.41 -2.51
N VAL A 21 17.49 4.15 -2.73
CA VAL A 21 16.52 3.09 -3.06
C VAL A 21 15.86 2.64 -1.77
N ILE A 22 14.57 2.90 -1.64
CA ILE A 22 13.77 2.52 -0.47
C ILE A 22 12.49 1.80 -0.89
N VAL A 23 12.20 0.70 -0.20
CA VAL A 23 10.95 -0.05 -0.37
C VAL A 23 10.12 0.19 0.89
N GLN A 24 8.98 0.83 0.73
CA GLN A 24 8.06 1.12 1.82
C GLN A 24 6.81 0.27 1.70
N TYR A 25 6.38 -0.35 2.79
CA TYR A 25 5.16 -1.15 2.82
C TYR A 25 4.00 -0.35 3.44
N SER A 26 2.92 -0.15 2.69
CA SER A 26 1.68 0.48 3.14
C SER A 26 0.45 -0.37 2.78
N GLU A 27 -0.74 0.11 3.09
CA GLU A 27 -2.01 -0.54 2.73
C GLU A 27 -2.59 0.17 1.50
N CYS A 28 -2.95 -0.59 0.46
CA CYS A 28 -3.65 -0.03 -0.69
C CYS A 28 -5.15 0.07 -0.42
N VAL A 29 -5.83 0.99 -1.10
CA VAL A 29 -7.28 1.23 -0.92
C VAL A 29 -8.10 -0.06 -1.04
N ARG A 30 -7.79 -0.90 -2.03
CA ARG A 30 -8.52 -2.17 -2.23
C ARG A 30 -8.46 -3.08 -1.01
N CYS A 31 -7.26 -3.29 -0.46
CA CYS A 31 -7.08 -4.13 0.73
C CYS A 31 -7.56 -3.45 2.02
N SER A 32 -7.65 -2.11 2.03
CA SER A 32 -8.17 -1.35 3.17
C SER A 32 -9.70 -1.42 3.24
N GLU A 33 -10.37 -1.38 2.08
CA GLU A 33 -11.83 -1.53 1.97
C GLU A 33 -12.28 -2.94 2.41
N ASP A 34 -11.52 -3.99 2.05
CA ASP A 34 -11.75 -5.37 2.50
C ASP A 34 -11.72 -5.53 4.04
N MET A 35 -11.10 -4.59 4.78
CA MET A 35 -11.03 -4.63 6.24
C MET A 35 -12.14 -3.81 6.94
N THR A 36 -12.96 -3.07 6.18
CA THR A 36 -13.98 -2.16 6.73
C THR A 36 -15.44 -2.66 6.62
N ASP A 37 -15.67 -3.86 6.08
CA ASP A 37 -17.03 -4.40 5.85
C ASP A 37 -17.65 -5.12 7.07
N GLU A 38 -17.47 -4.62 8.30
CA GLU A 38 -18.11 -5.24 9.50
C GLU A 38 -18.71 -4.26 10.54
N HIS A 39 -19.12 -3.03 10.19
CA HIS A 39 -19.90 -2.24 11.14
C HIS A 39 -20.94 -1.28 10.52
N ASP A 40 -22.02 -1.84 9.98
CA ASP A 40 -23.33 -1.17 9.98
C ASP A 40 -24.43 -2.26 10.11
N HIS A 41 -24.87 -2.51 11.35
CA HIS A 41 -26.14 -3.19 11.66
C HIS A 41 -26.95 -2.27 12.59
#